data_AF-S9SLY0-F1
#
_entry.id   AF-S9SLY0-F1
#
_cell.length_a   1.000
_cell.length_b   1.000
_cell.length_c   1.000
_cell.angle_alpha   90.00
_cell.angle_beta   90.00
_cell.angle_gamma   90.00
#
_symmetry.space_group_name_H-M   'P 1'
#
loop_
_entity.id
_entity.type
_entity.pdbx_description
1 polymer ?
#
loop_
_entity_poly.entity_id
_entity_poly.type
_entity_poly.pdbx_seq_one_letter_code
_entity_poly.pdbx_strand_id
1 'polypeptide(L)'
;MKRLLLYMTVIFIGMGVGFNIPDVYASSLRVEVDGREVAFPDELPYVDAATNLTMVPAKFVSEKLGASVKWNRPQNQILFTYKNDTIALGLGENHAIVNGETVTFGGGALVKNGRTMVPLRFISEAFHAQVEWQPKWNQVSIMTAVSNVPKGTWIWDSQVIVRDSDKVISFANERNVTTVYLQINTDMAPAIYESFVRSAKEQGIQVEALEGRPEWAYKKNQDKIKKFIAWVNAYNASVEAEARFAGLHFDIEPYRLSEWKKDNKVLLEGWMDNLRLIGKETKGNDLKITMDVPYWLNTIKVPGTDYSMSAWLLEKFDCLVIMNYRNHALGKNGIVENAQAMLREASTLKKKIVIAVETVKSSEGPRTSFYSMSSETMEKELQAAHNQLTRYMSYAGFAVHDFKSWQAMK
;
A
#
# COMPACT_ATOMS: atom_id res chain seq x y z
N MET A 1 85.37 -38.97 -39.82
CA MET A 1 85.67 -39.55 -38.49
C MET A 1 84.49 -39.25 -37.57
N LYS A 2 84.06 -40.28 -36.83
CA LYS A 2 82.86 -40.39 -35.99
C LYS A 2 82.66 -39.22 -35.02
N ARG A 3 81.43 -38.74 -34.85
CA ARG A 3 80.88 -38.40 -33.51
C ARG A 3 79.39 -38.76 -33.42
N LEU A 4 79.16 -39.83 -32.66
CA LEU A 4 77.94 -40.22 -31.97
C LEU A 4 77.57 -39.13 -30.95
N LEU A 5 76.28 -38.88 -30.70
CA LEU A 5 75.66 -38.68 -29.37
C LEU A 5 74.15 -38.42 -29.60
N LEU A 6 73.29 -39.42 -29.41
CA LEU A 6 72.65 -39.90 -28.18
C LEU A 6 71.28 -39.21 -27.94
N TYR A 7 70.24 -40.02 -28.12
CA TYR A 7 68.82 -39.74 -27.94
C TYR A 7 68.48 -39.43 -26.47
N MET A 8 67.62 -38.44 -26.25
CA MET A 8 66.72 -38.41 -25.09
C MET A 8 65.30 -38.09 -25.56
N THR A 9 64.49 -39.14 -25.65
CA THR A 9 63.06 -39.09 -25.90
C THR A 9 62.36 -38.54 -24.65
N VAL A 10 61.68 -37.40 -24.76
CA VAL A 10 60.70 -36.96 -23.76
C VAL A 10 59.31 -37.30 -24.29
N ILE A 11 58.69 -38.31 -23.68
CA ILE A 11 57.29 -38.67 -23.92
C ILE A 11 56.43 -37.71 -23.11
N PHE A 12 55.73 -36.80 -23.79
CA PHE A 12 54.66 -35.99 -23.19
C PHE A 12 53.35 -36.80 -23.25
N ILE A 13 52.96 -37.39 -22.13
CA ILE A 13 51.63 -37.97 -21.95
C ILE A 13 50.66 -36.81 -21.68
N GLY A 14 49.87 -36.44 -22.68
CA GLY A 14 48.78 -35.49 -22.53
C GLY A 14 47.63 -36.11 -21.74
N MET A 15 47.62 -35.93 -20.41
CA MET A 15 46.42 -36.10 -19.60
C MET A 15 45.48 -34.92 -19.88
N GLY A 16 44.53 -35.13 -20.80
CA GLY A 16 43.39 -34.24 -20.97
C GLY A 16 42.51 -34.30 -19.73
N VAL A 17 42.68 -33.36 -18.81
CA VAL A 17 41.73 -33.15 -17.72
C VAL A 17 40.51 -32.47 -18.34
N GLY A 18 39.46 -33.26 -18.60
CA GLY A 18 38.16 -32.72 -18.97
C GLY A 18 37.62 -31.89 -17.81
N PHE A 19 37.73 -30.58 -17.90
CA PHE A 19 36.96 -29.68 -17.06
C PHE A 19 35.49 -29.84 -17.44
N ASN A 20 34.73 -30.57 -16.62
CA ASN A 20 33.28 -30.44 -16.58
C ASN A 20 33.01 -29.01 -16.13
N ILE A 21 32.69 -28.13 -17.08
CA ILE A 21 32.06 -26.86 -16.76
C ILE A 21 30.66 -27.25 -16.27
N PRO A 22 30.28 -26.96 -15.01
CA PRO A 22 28.92 -27.22 -14.58
C PRO A 22 27.97 -26.45 -15.50
N ASP A 23 26.92 -27.12 -15.96
CA ASP A 23 25.85 -26.51 -16.73
C ASP A 23 25.45 -25.19 -16.05
N VAL A 24 25.47 -24.11 -16.83
CA VAL A 24 24.88 -22.84 -16.43
C VAL A 24 23.40 -23.11 -16.25
N TYR A 25 22.97 -23.37 -15.00
CA TYR A 25 21.57 -23.51 -14.67
C TYR A 25 20.83 -22.30 -15.23
N ALA A 26 19.92 -22.56 -16.18
CA ALA A 26 18.97 -21.55 -16.63
C ALA A 26 18.33 -20.94 -15.37
N SER A 27 18.42 -19.62 -15.23
CA SER A 27 17.90 -18.91 -14.06
C SER A 27 16.46 -19.35 -13.82
N SER A 28 16.14 -19.84 -12.63
CA SER A 28 14.78 -20.28 -12.30
C SER A 28 13.76 -19.17 -12.59
N LEU A 29 12.64 -19.50 -13.21
CA LEU A 29 11.54 -18.56 -13.48
C LEU A 29 11.06 -17.93 -12.16
N ARG A 30 11.12 -16.59 -12.07
CA ARG A 30 10.65 -15.84 -10.90
C ARG A 30 9.27 -15.25 -11.13
N VAL A 31 8.49 -15.12 -10.06
CA VAL A 31 7.19 -14.46 -10.09
C VAL A 31 7.15 -13.43 -8.96
N GLU A 32 6.78 -12.20 -9.28
CA GLU A 32 6.55 -11.14 -8.31
C GLU A 32 5.09 -10.66 -8.37
N VAL A 33 4.51 -10.38 -7.21
CA VAL A 33 3.24 -9.66 -7.07
C VAL A 33 3.54 -8.36 -6.35
N ASP A 34 3.19 -7.23 -6.97
CA ASP A 34 3.42 -5.88 -6.42
C ASP A 34 4.89 -5.69 -5.97
N GLY A 35 5.83 -6.05 -6.86
CA GLY A 35 7.27 -5.95 -6.61
C GLY A 35 7.81 -6.84 -5.48
N ARG A 36 7.03 -7.82 -5.02
CA ARG A 36 7.41 -8.78 -3.98
C ARG A 36 7.44 -10.18 -4.55
N GLU A 37 8.56 -10.88 -4.35
CA GLU A 37 8.72 -12.25 -4.81
C GLU A 37 7.71 -13.20 -4.16
N VAL A 38 7.13 -14.07 -4.99
CA VAL A 38 6.24 -15.15 -4.57
C VAL A 38 7.10 -16.37 -4.23
N ALA A 39 7.00 -16.85 -2.99
CA ALA A 39 7.68 -18.06 -2.57
C ALA A 39 6.87 -19.29 -2.99
N PHE A 40 7.54 -20.26 -3.61
CA PHE A 40 6.98 -21.53 -4.07
C PHE A 40 7.69 -22.67 -3.34
N PRO A 41 7.24 -23.05 -2.13
CA PRO A 41 8.00 -23.95 -1.25
C PRO A 41 8.04 -25.41 -1.71
N ASP A 42 7.13 -25.84 -2.59
CA ASP A 42 6.94 -27.26 -2.93
C ASP A 42 6.80 -27.55 -4.42
N GLU A 43 6.20 -26.65 -5.22
CA GLU A 43 6.16 -26.78 -6.68
C GLU A 43 6.47 -25.44 -7.34
N LEU A 44 7.47 -25.43 -8.23
CA LEU A 44 7.91 -24.21 -8.90
C LEU A 44 7.05 -23.86 -10.13
N PRO A 45 6.97 -22.57 -10.48
CA PRO A 45 6.48 -22.14 -11.78
C PRO A 45 7.27 -22.77 -12.93
N TYR A 46 6.62 -23.08 -14.04
CA TYR A 46 7.28 -23.59 -15.24
C TYR A 46 6.58 -23.09 -16.51
N VAL A 47 7.28 -23.13 -17.64
CA VAL A 47 6.67 -22.92 -18.96
C VAL A 47 6.23 -24.28 -19.49
N ASP A 48 4.94 -24.46 -19.72
CA ASP A 48 4.40 -25.68 -20.27
C ASP A 48 4.79 -25.83 -21.75
N ALA A 49 5.44 -26.94 -22.10
CA ALA A 49 5.98 -27.14 -23.44
C ALA A 49 4.90 -27.35 -24.51
N ALA A 50 3.72 -27.85 -24.13
CA ALA A 50 2.63 -28.11 -25.08
C ALA A 50 1.89 -26.83 -25.45
N THR A 51 1.73 -25.91 -24.50
CA THR A 51 0.93 -24.68 -24.66
C THR A 51 1.74 -23.40 -24.70
N ASN A 52 3.03 -23.46 -24.36
CA ASN A 52 3.92 -22.31 -24.16
C ASN A 52 3.39 -21.30 -23.12
N LEU A 53 2.58 -21.77 -22.16
CA LEU A 53 2.03 -20.97 -21.09
C LEU A 53 2.87 -21.11 -19.82
N THR A 54 3.07 -20.00 -19.11
CA THR A 54 3.60 -20.05 -17.74
C THR A 54 2.56 -20.60 -16.80
N MET A 55 2.83 -21.76 -16.22
CA MET A 55 2.02 -22.46 -15.23
C MET A 55 2.55 -22.17 -13.82
N VAL A 56 1.63 -21.84 -12.90
CA VAL A 56 1.95 -21.57 -11.49
C VAL A 56 1.03 -22.36 -10.56
N PRO A 57 1.48 -22.73 -9.35
CA PRO A 57 0.57 -23.22 -8.34
C PRO A 57 -0.39 -22.09 -7.94
N ALA A 58 -1.66 -22.25 -8.28
CA ALA A 58 -2.66 -21.18 -8.22
C ALA A 58 -2.72 -20.52 -6.84
N LYS A 59 -2.64 -21.33 -5.77
CA LYS A 59 -2.71 -20.89 -4.39
C LYS A 59 -1.76 -19.74 -4.06
N PHE A 60 -0.46 -19.89 -4.37
CA PHE A 60 0.55 -18.94 -3.89
C PHE A 60 0.44 -17.57 -4.57
N VAL A 61 0.07 -17.55 -5.85
CA VAL A 61 -0.16 -16.30 -6.58
C VAL A 61 -1.46 -15.63 -6.10
N SER A 62 -2.55 -16.40 -5.98
CA SER A 62 -3.83 -15.87 -5.52
C SER A 62 -3.77 -15.33 -4.09
N GLU A 63 -3.11 -16.03 -3.16
CA GLU A 63 -2.93 -15.54 -1.78
C GLU A 63 -2.09 -14.26 -1.72
N LYS A 64 -1.09 -14.12 -2.60
CA LYS A 64 -0.30 -12.89 -2.71
C LYS A 64 -1.10 -11.72 -3.28
N LEU A 65 -2.07 -11.99 -4.14
CA LEU A 65 -3.06 -11.02 -4.61
C LEU A 65 -4.16 -10.74 -3.57
N GLY A 66 -4.10 -11.38 -2.40
CA GLY A 66 -5.01 -11.16 -1.27
C GLY A 66 -6.23 -12.09 -1.25
N ALA A 67 -6.34 -13.02 -2.20
CA ALA A 67 -7.45 -13.96 -2.25
C ALA A 67 -7.31 -15.07 -1.20
N SER A 68 -8.43 -15.46 -0.60
CA SER A 68 -8.52 -16.71 0.15
C SER A 68 -8.73 -17.88 -0.80
N VAL A 69 -8.16 -19.04 -0.48
CA VAL A 69 -8.21 -20.23 -1.34
C VAL A 69 -8.78 -21.40 -0.56
N LYS A 70 -9.89 -21.97 -1.02
CA LYS A 70 -10.58 -23.09 -0.38
C LYS A 70 -10.85 -24.20 -1.39
N TRP A 71 -10.72 -25.44 -0.94
CA TRP A 71 -11.13 -26.60 -1.72
C TRP A 71 -12.59 -26.95 -1.42
N ASN A 72 -13.42 -27.01 -2.47
CA ASN A 72 -14.79 -27.47 -2.41
C ASN A 72 -14.85 -28.93 -2.85
N ARG A 73 -14.80 -29.85 -1.86
CA ARG A 73 -14.82 -31.29 -2.09
C ARG A 73 -16.06 -31.76 -2.86
N PRO A 74 -17.30 -31.39 -2.49
CA PRO A 74 -18.50 -31.82 -3.20
C PRO A 74 -18.50 -31.50 -4.70
N GLN A 75 -17.95 -30.34 -5.09
CA GLN A 75 -17.95 -29.87 -6.48
C GLN A 75 -16.63 -30.15 -7.20
N ASN A 76 -15.64 -30.75 -6.54
CA ASN A 76 -14.28 -30.98 -7.07
C ASN A 76 -13.65 -29.70 -7.65
N GLN A 77 -13.84 -28.57 -6.96
CA GLN A 77 -13.45 -27.24 -7.40
C GLN A 77 -12.58 -26.53 -6.36
N ILE A 78 -11.65 -25.69 -6.82
CA ILE A 78 -11.01 -24.70 -5.97
C ILE A 78 -11.82 -23.41 -6.05
N LEU A 79 -12.26 -22.92 -4.90
CA LEU A 79 -12.87 -21.62 -4.76
C LEU A 79 -11.82 -20.61 -4.30
N PHE A 80 -11.62 -19.57 -5.09
CA PHE A 80 -10.86 -18.40 -4.72
C PHE A 80 -11.82 -17.24 -4.44
N THR A 81 -11.55 -16.48 -3.38
CA THR A 81 -12.40 -15.35 -2.99
C THR A 81 -11.56 -14.15 -2.58
N TYR A 82 -11.78 -13.01 -3.22
CA TYR A 82 -11.15 -11.73 -2.89
C TYR A 82 -12.21 -10.63 -2.88
N LYS A 83 -12.49 -10.02 -1.71
CA LYS A 83 -13.59 -9.05 -1.56
C LYS A 83 -14.90 -9.62 -2.17
N ASN A 84 -15.39 -9.03 -3.26
CA ASN A 84 -16.59 -9.45 -3.97
C ASN A 84 -16.30 -10.40 -5.15
N ASP A 85 -15.03 -10.61 -5.50
CA ASP A 85 -14.62 -11.47 -6.60
C ASP A 85 -14.57 -12.93 -6.16
N THR A 86 -15.14 -13.80 -7.00
CA THR A 86 -15.16 -15.26 -6.81
C THR A 86 -14.72 -15.96 -8.07
N ILE A 87 -13.83 -16.95 -7.91
CA ILE A 87 -13.37 -17.82 -9.00
C ILE A 87 -13.58 -19.26 -8.55
N ALA A 88 -14.42 -20.01 -9.26
CA ALA A 88 -14.55 -21.46 -9.09
C ALA A 88 -13.83 -22.17 -10.24
N LEU A 89 -12.76 -22.90 -9.90
CA LEU A 89 -11.88 -23.58 -10.84
C LEU A 89 -12.02 -25.09 -10.70
N GLY A 90 -12.55 -25.77 -11.72
CA GLY A 90 -12.58 -27.23 -11.77
C GLY A 90 -11.21 -27.83 -12.13
N LEU A 91 -10.87 -28.97 -11.53
CA LEU A 91 -9.65 -29.70 -11.91
C LEU A 91 -9.82 -30.38 -13.27
N GLY A 92 -8.82 -30.22 -14.14
CA GLY A 92 -8.82 -30.76 -15.51
C GLY A 92 -9.62 -29.94 -16.51
N GLU A 93 -10.26 -28.86 -16.06
CA GLU A 93 -11.07 -27.99 -16.92
C GLU A 93 -10.21 -26.87 -17.52
N ASN A 94 -10.59 -26.45 -18.72
CA ASN A 94 -10.05 -25.28 -19.43
C ASN A 94 -10.94 -24.04 -19.29
N HIS A 95 -11.81 -24.05 -18.28
CA HIS A 95 -12.67 -22.93 -17.94
C HIS A 95 -12.81 -22.81 -16.43
N ALA A 96 -13.26 -21.64 -15.99
CA ALA A 96 -13.61 -21.34 -14.61
C ALA A 96 -14.88 -20.49 -14.59
N ILE A 97 -15.56 -20.47 -13.45
CA ILE A 97 -16.67 -19.53 -13.22
C ILE A 97 -16.08 -18.34 -12.45
N VAL A 98 -15.97 -17.19 -13.11
CA VAL A 98 -15.48 -15.93 -12.55
C VAL A 98 -16.68 -15.01 -12.36
N ASN A 99 -17.01 -14.66 -11.12
CA ASN A 99 -18.14 -13.78 -10.79
C ASN A 99 -19.48 -14.22 -11.42
N GLY A 100 -19.68 -15.54 -11.53
CA GLY A 100 -20.89 -16.13 -12.13
C GLY A 100 -20.81 -16.34 -13.65
N GLU A 101 -19.77 -15.84 -14.32
CA GLU A 101 -19.58 -15.99 -15.76
C GLU A 101 -18.53 -17.05 -16.10
N THR A 102 -18.77 -17.84 -17.15
CA THR A 102 -17.80 -18.83 -17.61
C THR A 102 -16.67 -18.16 -18.40
N VAL A 103 -15.44 -18.29 -17.92
CA VAL A 103 -14.23 -17.79 -18.57
C VAL A 103 -13.35 -18.96 -18.99
N THR A 104 -13.05 -19.07 -20.28
CA THR A 104 -12.16 -20.09 -20.84
C THR A 104 -10.70 -19.63 -20.84
N PHE A 105 -9.75 -20.54 -20.64
CA PHE A 105 -8.31 -20.28 -20.68
C PHE A 105 -7.54 -21.47 -21.29
N GLY A 106 -6.35 -21.21 -21.82
CA GLY A 106 -5.52 -22.24 -22.44
C GLY A 106 -4.89 -23.22 -21.44
N GLY A 107 -4.59 -24.45 -21.86
CA GLY A 107 -3.83 -25.44 -21.08
C GLY A 107 -4.56 -26.14 -19.93
N GLY A 108 -5.61 -25.53 -19.38
CA GLY A 108 -6.42 -26.12 -18.32
C GLY A 108 -5.75 -26.12 -16.94
N ALA A 109 -6.55 -26.40 -15.90
CA ALA A 109 -6.09 -26.53 -14.53
C ALA A 109 -5.58 -27.95 -14.29
N LEU A 110 -4.27 -28.12 -14.13
CA LEU A 110 -3.62 -29.44 -14.03
C LEU A 110 -3.16 -29.71 -12.60
N VAL A 111 -3.11 -30.97 -12.20
CA VAL A 111 -2.49 -31.34 -10.91
C VAL A 111 -1.06 -31.82 -11.16
N LYS A 112 -0.10 -31.19 -10.49
CA LYS A 112 1.31 -31.59 -10.51
C LYS A 112 1.83 -31.60 -9.08
N ASN A 113 2.37 -32.74 -8.63
CA ASN A 113 2.91 -32.92 -7.26
C ASN A 113 1.94 -32.47 -6.14
N GLY A 114 0.64 -32.73 -6.31
CA GLY A 114 -0.38 -32.33 -5.32
C GLY A 114 -0.69 -30.82 -5.29
N ARG A 115 -0.29 -30.09 -6.33
CA ARG A 115 -0.58 -28.67 -6.53
C ARG A 115 -1.37 -28.47 -7.81
N THR A 116 -2.36 -27.58 -7.77
CA THR A 116 -3.11 -27.19 -8.95
C THR A 116 -2.37 -26.09 -9.68
N MET A 117 -1.88 -26.45 -10.86
CA MET A 117 -1.17 -25.60 -11.80
C MET A 117 -2.17 -24.96 -12.75
N VAL A 118 -2.09 -23.64 -12.90
CA VAL A 118 -2.98 -22.85 -13.75
C VAL A 118 -2.15 -21.85 -14.55
N PRO A 119 -2.58 -21.41 -15.74
CA PRO A 119 -1.90 -20.33 -16.44
C PRO A 119 -1.85 -19.08 -15.56
N LEU A 120 -0.64 -18.58 -15.32
CA LEU A 120 -0.37 -17.42 -14.46
C LEU A 120 -1.20 -16.22 -14.91
N ARG A 121 -1.25 -15.97 -16.22
CA ARG A 121 -2.00 -14.85 -16.79
C ARG A 121 -3.48 -14.92 -16.43
N PHE A 122 -4.12 -16.07 -16.67
CA PHE A 122 -5.54 -16.26 -16.36
C PHE A 122 -5.83 -15.99 -14.88
N ILE A 123 -5.10 -16.64 -13.96
CA ILE A 123 -5.40 -16.49 -12.53
C ILE A 123 -5.13 -15.08 -12.03
N SER A 124 -4.16 -14.36 -12.62
CA SER A 124 -3.84 -12.97 -12.25
C SER A 124 -4.87 -11.98 -12.81
N GLU A 125 -5.22 -12.10 -14.09
CA GLU A 125 -6.18 -11.22 -14.76
C GLU A 125 -7.60 -11.42 -14.23
N ALA A 126 -7.95 -12.63 -13.78
CA ALA A 126 -9.21 -12.90 -13.08
C ALA A 126 -9.32 -12.17 -11.72
N PHE A 127 -8.20 -11.70 -11.15
CA PHE A 127 -8.15 -10.78 -10.00
C PHE A 127 -7.83 -9.34 -10.41
N HIS A 128 -8.07 -8.98 -11.68
CA HIS A 128 -7.86 -7.65 -12.24
C HIS A 128 -6.40 -7.16 -12.16
N ALA A 129 -5.44 -8.08 -12.08
CA ALA A 129 -4.02 -7.75 -12.08
C ALA A 129 -3.44 -7.74 -13.50
N GLN A 130 -2.46 -6.87 -13.73
CA GLN A 130 -1.71 -6.80 -14.98
C GLN A 130 -0.48 -7.71 -14.92
N VAL A 131 -0.22 -8.43 -16.01
CA VAL A 131 0.90 -9.38 -16.10
C VAL A 131 1.88 -8.96 -17.19
N GLU A 132 3.12 -8.71 -16.78
CA GLU A 132 4.23 -8.33 -17.66
C GLU A 132 5.39 -9.32 -17.56
N TRP A 133 5.97 -9.68 -18.71
CA TRP A 133 7.18 -10.50 -18.77
C TRP A 133 8.43 -9.61 -18.76
N GLN A 134 9.37 -9.93 -17.87
CA GLN A 134 10.65 -9.26 -17.72
C GLN A 134 11.79 -10.20 -18.17
N PRO A 135 12.10 -10.26 -19.49
CA PRO A 135 13.02 -11.24 -20.06
C PRO A 135 14.44 -11.13 -19.50
N LYS A 136 14.90 -9.91 -19.19
CA LYS A 136 16.22 -9.65 -18.62
C LYS A 136 16.45 -10.39 -17.29
N TRP A 137 15.38 -10.62 -16.54
CA TRP A 137 15.43 -11.19 -15.18
C TRP A 137 14.82 -12.59 -15.11
N ASN A 138 14.39 -13.14 -16.24
CA ASN A 138 13.58 -14.36 -16.32
C ASN A 138 12.41 -14.34 -15.30
N GLN A 139 11.67 -13.22 -15.28
CA GLN A 139 10.70 -12.90 -14.23
C GLN A 139 9.35 -12.50 -14.81
N VAL A 140 8.26 -12.98 -14.19
CA VAL A 140 6.91 -12.46 -14.42
C VAL A 140 6.55 -11.47 -13.32
N SER A 141 6.07 -10.29 -13.71
CA SER A 141 5.65 -9.20 -12.83
C SER A 141 4.13 -9.08 -12.87
N ILE A 142 3.47 -9.23 -11.72
CA ILE A 142 2.01 -9.16 -11.56
C ILE A 142 1.64 -7.92 -10.72
N MET A 143 1.08 -6.89 -11.34
CA MET A 143 0.75 -5.63 -10.67
C MET A 143 -0.75 -5.53 -10.41
N THR A 144 -1.14 -5.25 -9.17
CA THR A 144 -2.56 -5.04 -8.84
C THR A 144 -3.07 -3.71 -9.39
N ALA A 145 -4.36 -3.69 -9.75
CA ALA A 145 -5.02 -2.46 -10.13
C ALA A 145 -5.13 -1.52 -8.92
N VAL A 146 -4.88 -0.23 -9.13
CA VAL A 146 -4.96 0.81 -8.10
C VAL A 146 -6.38 1.00 -7.56
N SER A 147 -7.38 0.54 -8.30
CA SER A 147 -8.76 0.38 -7.81
C SER A 147 -8.82 -0.52 -6.58
N ASN A 148 -7.94 -1.52 -6.45
CA ASN A 148 -7.90 -2.45 -5.33
C ASN A 148 -7.01 -1.99 -4.16
N VAL A 149 -6.27 -0.88 -4.32
CA VAL A 149 -5.36 -0.34 -3.32
C VAL A 149 -6.16 0.40 -2.24
N PRO A 150 -5.85 0.21 -0.95
CA PRO A 150 -6.49 0.96 0.13
C PRO A 150 -6.39 2.47 -0.10
N LYS A 151 -7.54 3.15 -0.07
CA LYS A 151 -7.62 4.61 -0.14
C LYS A 151 -8.16 5.21 1.17
N GLY A 152 -7.62 6.36 1.57
CA GLY A 152 -8.13 7.21 2.63
C GLY A 152 -8.75 8.52 2.10
N THR A 153 -9.61 9.19 2.87
CA THR A 153 -10.06 10.55 2.53
C THR A 153 -10.47 11.36 3.76
N TRP A 154 -10.30 12.68 3.70
CA TRP A 154 -10.67 13.61 4.76
C TRP A 154 -12.11 14.07 4.59
N ILE A 155 -12.84 14.09 5.70
CA ILE A 155 -14.14 14.75 5.82
C ILE A 155 -13.99 15.85 6.88
N TRP A 156 -13.79 17.08 6.41
CA TRP A 156 -13.67 18.26 7.27
C TRP A 156 -15.02 18.78 7.77
N ASP A 157 -16.11 18.61 7.01
CA ASP A 157 -17.45 19.02 7.45
C ASP A 157 -18.23 17.81 7.98
N SER A 158 -18.18 17.59 9.30
CA SER A 158 -18.90 16.50 9.97
C SER A 158 -20.43 16.56 9.77
N GLN A 159 -21.01 17.71 9.38
CA GLN A 159 -22.45 17.78 9.08
C GLN A 159 -22.84 16.94 7.86
N VAL A 160 -21.88 16.53 7.02
CA VAL A 160 -22.19 15.63 5.89
C VAL A 160 -22.70 14.27 6.36
N ILE A 161 -22.23 13.74 7.51
CA ILE A 161 -22.73 12.46 8.04
C ILE A 161 -24.10 12.59 8.70
N VAL A 162 -24.56 13.83 8.99
CA VAL A 162 -25.94 14.12 9.41
C VAL A 162 -26.86 14.12 8.20
N ARG A 163 -26.44 14.80 7.13
CA ARG A 163 -27.28 15.06 5.95
C ARG A 163 -27.33 13.88 4.98
N ASP A 164 -26.19 13.22 4.76
CA ASP A 164 -25.95 12.37 3.61
C ASP A 164 -25.07 11.14 3.95
N SER A 165 -25.25 10.53 5.13
CA SER A 165 -24.46 9.36 5.59
C SER A 165 -24.36 8.26 4.53
N ASP A 166 -25.50 7.83 3.98
CA ASP A 166 -25.54 6.76 2.97
C ASP A 166 -24.75 7.12 1.72
N LYS A 167 -24.80 8.39 1.30
CA LYS A 167 -24.03 8.88 0.14
C LYS A 167 -22.53 8.83 0.40
N VAL A 168 -22.09 9.15 1.62
CA VAL A 168 -20.67 9.03 2.01
C VAL A 168 -20.22 7.58 1.93
N ILE A 169 -21.03 6.65 2.44
CA ILE A 169 -20.74 5.21 2.42
C ILE A 169 -20.73 4.65 0.98
N SER A 170 -21.75 4.97 0.17
CA SER A 170 -21.80 4.56 -1.24
C SER A 170 -20.59 5.06 -2.02
N PHE A 171 -20.24 6.35 -1.86
CA PHE A 171 -19.05 6.92 -2.48
C PHE A 171 -17.77 6.20 -2.03
N ALA A 172 -17.64 5.94 -0.73
CA ALA A 172 -16.48 5.24 -0.19
C ALA A 172 -16.33 3.84 -0.82
N ASN A 173 -17.43 3.08 -0.94
CA ASN A 173 -17.44 1.78 -1.60
C ASN A 173 -17.08 1.87 -3.10
N GLU A 174 -17.72 2.77 -3.84
CA GLU A 174 -17.45 2.99 -5.28
C GLU A 174 -15.99 3.36 -5.56
N ARG A 175 -15.37 4.09 -4.63
CA ARG A 175 -13.98 4.57 -4.77
C ARG A 175 -12.95 3.71 -4.01
N ASN A 176 -13.37 2.57 -3.45
CA ASN A 176 -12.52 1.68 -2.65
C ASN A 176 -11.80 2.41 -1.49
N VAL A 177 -12.50 3.36 -0.87
CA VAL A 177 -12.06 3.99 0.38
C VAL A 177 -12.17 2.96 1.49
N THR A 178 -11.07 2.78 2.21
CA THR A 178 -10.95 1.85 3.34
C THR A 178 -10.82 2.59 4.66
N THR A 179 -10.55 3.90 4.63
CA THR A 179 -10.44 4.72 5.83
C THR A 179 -10.98 6.13 5.59
N VAL A 180 -11.87 6.58 6.47
CA VAL A 180 -12.35 7.97 6.50
C VAL A 180 -11.68 8.67 7.68
N TYR A 181 -11.06 9.81 7.42
CA TYR A 181 -10.51 10.70 8.44
C TYR A 181 -11.58 11.77 8.72
N LEU A 182 -12.39 11.53 9.75
CA LEU A 182 -13.60 12.32 10.02
C LEU A 182 -13.33 13.36 11.09
N GLN A 183 -13.47 14.64 10.74
CA GLN A 183 -13.30 15.72 11.71
C GLN A 183 -14.31 15.57 12.86
N ILE A 184 -13.84 15.77 14.09
CA ILE A 184 -14.70 15.77 15.27
C ILE A 184 -15.28 17.15 15.53
N ASN A 185 -16.60 17.19 15.67
CA ASN A 185 -17.38 18.33 16.10
C ASN A 185 -18.06 17.94 17.42
N THR A 186 -17.56 18.48 18.54
CA THR A 186 -18.04 18.14 19.88
C THR A 186 -19.45 18.65 20.18
N ASP A 187 -20.00 19.53 19.35
CA ASP A 187 -21.37 20.02 19.49
C ASP A 187 -22.40 19.04 18.88
N MET A 188 -21.94 18.07 18.07
CA MET A 188 -22.80 17.03 17.52
C MET A 188 -23.06 15.91 18.54
N ALA A 189 -24.29 15.39 18.54
CA ALA A 189 -24.66 14.29 19.42
C ALA A 189 -23.82 13.04 19.12
N PRO A 190 -23.25 12.36 20.15
CA PRO A 190 -22.46 11.14 19.98
C PRO A 190 -23.14 10.04 19.16
N ALA A 191 -24.47 9.90 19.27
CA ALA A 191 -25.26 8.91 18.53
C ALA A 191 -25.15 9.06 17.00
N ILE A 192 -24.86 10.25 16.49
CA ILE A 192 -24.65 10.50 15.06
C ILE A 192 -23.35 9.83 14.59
N TYR A 193 -22.27 10.00 15.37
CA TYR A 193 -21.01 9.30 15.11
C TYR A 193 -21.20 7.79 15.25
N GLU A 194 -21.96 7.34 16.26
CA GLU A 194 -22.21 5.91 16.48
C GLU A 194 -22.85 5.24 15.27
N SER A 195 -23.92 5.84 14.74
CA SER A 195 -24.60 5.32 13.55
C SER A 195 -23.67 5.29 12.34
N PHE A 196 -22.95 6.38 12.08
CA PHE A 196 -22.07 6.47 10.92
C PHE A 196 -20.90 5.48 11.00
N VAL A 197 -20.20 5.41 12.13
CA VAL A 197 -19.04 4.53 12.32
C VAL A 197 -19.46 3.06 12.21
N ARG A 198 -20.62 2.69 12.77
CA ARG A 198 -21.17 1.34 12.65
C ARG A 198 -21.44 0.98 11.18
N SER A 199 -22.16 1.82 10.45
CA SER A 199 -22.45 1.60 9.03
C SER A 199 -21.18 1.55 8.17
N ALA A 200 -20.20 2.42 8.45
CA ALA A 200 -18.90 2.37 7.77
C ALA A 200 -18.19 1.04 8.02
N LYS A 201 -18.14 0.58 9.28
CA LYS A 201 -17.45 -0.64 9.65
C LYS A 201 -18.10 -1.90 9.08
N GLU A 202 -19.43 -1.94 8.97
CA GLU A 202 -20.17 -3.01 8.29
C GLU A 202 -19.77 -3.15 6.82
N GLN A 203 -19.36 -2.05 6.18
CA GLN A 203 -18.84 -2.03 4.80
C GLN A 203 -17.31 -2.22 4.73
N GLY A 204 -16.65 -2.52 5.87
CA GLY A 204 -15.20 -2.67 5.93
C GLY A 204 -14.42 -1.35 5.92
N ILE A 205 -15.09 -0.22 6.11
CA ILE A 205 -14.49 1.12 6.14
C ILE A 205 -14.16 1.48 7.58
N GLN A 206 -12.90 1.77 7.87
CA GLN A 206 -12.48 2.29 9.17
C GLN A 206 -12.75 3.79 9.26
N VAL A 207 -13.03 4.30 10.45
CA VAL A 207 -13.15 5.74 10.71
C VAL A 207 -12.13 6.13 11.76
N GLU A 208 -11.21 7.03 11.40
CA GLU A 208 -10.29 7.67 12.34
C GLU A 208 -10.86 9.04 12.73
N ALA A 209 -10.86 9.34 14.03
CA ALA A 209 -11.25 10.65 14.53
C ALA A 209 -10.15 11.65 14.19
N LEU A 210 -10.49 12.69 13.42
CA LEU A 210 -9.56 13.69 12.90
C LEU A 210 -9.69 15.00 13.67
N GLU A 211 -8.55 15.58 14.07
CA GLU A 211 -8.48 16.97 14.50
C GLU A 211 -7.05 17.51 14.37
N GLY A 212 -6.91 18.83 14.32
CA GLY A 212 -5.59 19.45 14.26
C GLY A 212 -5.62 20.83 13.64
N ARG A 213 -4.69 21.68 14.07
CA ARG A 213 -4.47 23.03 13.52
C ARG A 213 -2.98 23.35 13.60
N PRO A 214 -2.44 24.22 12.73
CA PRO A 214 -1.04 24.64 12.81
C PRO A 214 -0.63 25.12 14.22
N GLU A 215 -1.51 25.86 14.89
CA GLU A 215 -1.26 26.41 16.22
C GLU A 215 -1.12 25.34 17.30
N TRP A 216 -1.58 24.11 17.07
CA TRP A 216 -1.37 22.99 17.99
C TRP A 216 0.10 22.58 18.10
N ALA A 217 1.00 23.18 17.33
CA ALA A 217 2.44 23.14 17.58
C ALA A 217 2.89 23.96 18.80
N TYR A 218 2.10 24.96 19.25
CA TYR A 218 2.42 25.73 20.44
C TYR A 218 2.07 24.96 21.72
N LYS A 219 2.97 24.95 22.70
CA LYS A 219 2.74 24.30 24.01
C LYS A 219 1.46 24.78 24.71
N LYS A 220 1.07 26.04 24.52
CA LYS A 220 -0.18 26.61 25.07
C LYS A 220 -1.46 25.90 24.58
N ASN A 221 -1.39 25.12 23.51
CA ASN A 221 -2.52 24.38 22.95
C ASN A 221 -2.57 22.90 23.39
N GLN A 222 -1.70 22.46 24.31
CA GLN A 222 -1.72 21.08 24.84
C GLN A 222 -3.07 20.68 25.43
N ASP A 223 -3.81 21.60 26.05
CA ASP A 223 -5.13 21.29 26.59
C ASP A 223 -6.16 20.97 25.50
N LYS A 224 -6.02 21.55 24.30
CA LYS A 224 -6.89 21.21 23.16
C LYS A 224 -6.63 19.79 22.67
N ILE A 225 -5.36 19.42 22.56
CA ILE A 225 -4.92 18.06 22.21
C ILE A 225 -5.49 17.04 23.23
N LYS A 226 -5.31 17.30 24.53
CA LYS A 226 -5.82 16.43 25.60
C LYS A 226 -7.35 16.30 25.55
N LYS A 227 -8.07 17.41 25.37
CA LYS A 227 -9.54 17.40 25.28
C LYS A 227 -10.02 16.54 24.12
N PHE A 228 -9.38 16.65 22.96
CA PHE A 228 -9.71 15.82 21.79
C PHE A 228 -9.48 14.33 22.07
N ILE A 229 -8.30 13.95 22.57
CA ILE A 229 -7.99 12.55 22.92
C ILE A 229 -8.98 12.01 23.98
N ALA A 230 -9.25 12.80 25.02
CA ALA A 230 -10.17 12.43 26.07
C ALA A 230 -11.61 12.25 25.55
N TRP A 231 -12.07 13.11 24.64
CA TRP A 231 -13.38 12.99 24.03
C TRP A 231 -13.50 11.68 23.22
N VAL A 232 -12.52 11.36 22.39
CA VAL A 232 -12.53 10.12 21.58
C VAL A 232 -12.49 8.88 22.47
N ASN A 233 -11.67 8.89 23.53
CA ASN A 233 -11.61 7.79 24.49
C ASN A 233 -12.95 7.61 25.22
N ALA A 234 -13.57 8.70 25.68
CA ALA A 234 -14.87 8.65 26.35
C ALA A 234 -15.97 8.15 25.40
N TYR A 235 -15.99 8.63 24.16
CA TYR A 235 -16.88 8.16 23.12
C TYR A 235 -16.71 6.64 22.89
N ASN A 236 -15.49 6.18 22.62
CA ASN A 236 -15.22 4.76 22.34
C ASN A 236 -15.53 3.85 23.54
N ALA A 237 -15.37 4.34 24.77
CA ALA A 237 -15.75 3.60 25.97
C ALA A 237 -17.28 3.51 26.16
N SER A 238 -18.04 4.44 25.57
CA SER A 238 -19.50 4.50 25.68
C SER A 238 -20.25 3.69 24.61
N VAL A 239 -19.55 3.19 23.59
CA VAL A 239 -20.15 2.48 22.44
C VAL A 239 -19.59 1.07 22.27
N GLU A 240 -20.37 0.23 21.60
CA GLU A 240 -19.97 -1.13 21.22
C GLU A 240 -18.82 -1.14 20.21
N ALA A 241 -18.09 -2.26 20.14
CA ALA A 241 -16.86 -2.37 19.35
C ALA A 241 -17.06 -2.02 17.86
N GLU A 242 -18.25 -2.26 17.31
CA GLU A 242 -18.62 -2.00 15.92
C GLU A 242 -18.77 -0.50 15.63
N ALA A 243 -18.97 0.35 16.65
CA ALA A 243 -19.19 1.79 16.49
C ALA A 243 -18.02 2.65 17.01
N ARG A 244 -16.92 2.02 17.41
CA ARG A 244 -15.71 2.72 17.89
C ARG A 244 -14.90 3.27 16.72
N PHE A 245 -14.34 4.47 16.90
CA PHE A 245 -13.28 4.97 16.04
C PHE A 245 -12.08 4.02 16.08
N ALA A 246 -11.49 3.78 14.92
CA ALA A 246 -10.35 2.88 14.74
C ALA A 246 -9.01 3.53 15.13
N GLY A 247 -8.96 4.86 15.19
CA GLY A 247 -7.73 5.59 15.46
C GLY A 247 -7.95 7.07 15.69
N LEU A 248 -6.86 7.73 16.08
CA LEU A 248 -6.71 9.18 16.16
C LEU A 248 -5.87 9.65 14.98
N HIS A 249 -6.35 10.69 14.31
CA HIS A 249 -5.72 11.29 13.15
C HIS A 249 -5.44 12.76 13.44
N PHE A 250 -4.18 13.15 13.28
CA PHE A 250 -3.75 14.50 13.61
C PHE A 250 -3.21 15.24 12.38
N ASP A 251 -3.86 16.35 12.04
CA ASP A 251 -3.39 17.30 11.04
C ASP A 251 -2.81 18.56 11.70
N ILE A 252 -1.56 18.45 12.16
CA ILE A 252 -0.84 19.54 12.83
C ILE A 252 0.29 20.01 11.92
N GLU A 253 0.04 21.13 11.23
CA GLU A 253 0.91 21.66 10.17
C GLU A 253 1.71 22.91 10.61
N PRO A 254 2.73 22.82 11.49
CA PRO A 254 3.44 24.00 12.00
C PRO A 254 4.09 24.85 10.92
N TYR A 255 4.41 24.25 9.77
CA TYR A 255 5.04 24.93 8.63
C TYR A 255 4.13 25.92 7.91
N ARG A 256 2.84 25.96 8.27
CA ARG A 256 1.92 27.02 7.84
C ARG A 256 2.01 28.28 8.70
N LEU A 257 2.64 28.20 9.87
CA LEU A 257 2.85 29.35 10.75
C LEU A 257 4.00 30.24 10.22
N SER A 258 3.87 31.55 10.43
CA SER A 258 4.83 32.54 9.93
C SER A 258 6.23 32.36 10.52
N GLU A 259 6.28 31.90 11.77
CA GLU A 259 7.46 31.65 12.59
C GLU A 259 8.33 30.55 11.98
N TRP A 260 7.73 29.55 11.32
CA TRP A 260 8.45 28.48 10.65
C TRP A 260 9.42 29.00 9.58
N LYS A 261 9.05 30.08 8.87
CA LYS A 261 9.87 30.65 7.80
C LYS A 261 11.03 31.52 8.29
N LYS A 262 11.03 31.93 9.56
CA LYS A 262 12.03 32.84 10.15
C LYS A 262 13.12 32.05 10.86
N ASP A 263 12.73 31.37 11.93
CA ASP A 263 13.54 30.47 12.75
C ASP A 263 12.57 29.45 13.36
N ASN A 264 12.58 28.23 12.82
CA ASN A 264 11.62 27.21 13.21
C ASN A 264 12.04 26.43 14.46
N LYS A 265 13.21 26.68 15.06
CA LYS A 265 13.73 25.81 16.13
C LYS A 265 12.80 25.75 17.34
N VAL A 266 12.38 26.90 17.86
CA VAL A 266 11.48 26.97 19.04
C VAL A 266 10.12 26.36 18.74
N LEU A 267 9.60 26.60 17.52
CA LEU A 267 8.33 26.03 17.09
C LEU A 267 8.42 24.51 16.92
N LEU A 268 9.53 24.01 16.38
CA LEU A 268 9.82 22.59 16.20
C LEU A 268 9.95 21.88 17.56
N GLU A 269 10.67 22.47 18.52
CA GLU A 269 10.78 21.95 19.89
C GLU A 269 9.42 21.92 20.59
N GLY A 270 8.60 22.98 20.43
CA GLY A 270 7.23 23.02 20.92
C GLY A 270 6.34 21.93 20.32
N TRP A 271 6.43 21.73 19.00
CA TRP A 271 5.69 20.68 18.30
C TRP A 271 6.13 19.29 18.78
N MET A 272 7.43 19.05 18.91
CA MET A 272 7.96 17.80 19.45
C MET A 272 7.46 17.50 20.86
N ASP A 273 7.35 18.50 21.74
CA ASP A 273 6.79 18.31 23.08
C ASP A 273 5.32 17.94 23.05
N ASN A 274 4.55 18.52 22.12
CA ASN A 274 3.15 18.18 21.93
C ASN A 274 2.99 16.77 21.31
N LEU A 275 3.89 16.34 20.44
CA LEU A 275 3.91 14.97 19.90
C LEU A 275 4.28 13.94 20.98
N ARG A 276 5.23 14.26 21.87
CA ARG A 276 5.52 13.43 23.06
C ARG A 276 4.30 13.35 23.99
N LEU A 277 3.58 14.45 24.15
CA LEU A 277 2.33 14.47 24.90
C LEU A 277 1.29 13.53 24.26
N ILE A 278 1.06 13.61 22.95
CA ILE A 278 0.13 12.69 22.26
C ILE A 278 0.52 11.24 22.55
N GLY A 279 1.77 10.85 22.31
CA GLY A 279 2.23 9.48 22.59
C GLY A 279 2.13 9.06 24.06
N LYS A 280 2.14 10.01 25.01
CA LYS A 280 1.90 9.75 26.43
C LYS A 280 0.41 9.53 26.72
N GLU A 281 -0.45 10.43 26.24
CA GLU A 281 -1.91 10.40 26.47
C GLU A 281 -2.59 9.22 25.76
N THR A 282 -1.96 8.68 24.71
CA THR A 282 -2.45 7.50 23.98
C THR A 282 -1.75 6.20 24.38
N LYS A 283 -0.83 6.23 25.36
CA LYS A 283 -0.11 5.02 25.76
C LYS A 283 -1.05 3.97 26.34
N GLY A 284 -1.07 2.78 25.74
CA GLY A 284 -1.87 1.65 26.21
C GLY A 284 -3.32 1.67 25.74
N ASN A 285 -3.70 2.58 24.83
CA ASN A 285 -4.92 2.42 24.07
C ASN A 285 -4.68 1.54 22.82
N ASP A 286 -5.74 0.92 22.31
CA ASP A 286 -5.69 0.14 21.07
C ASP A 286 -5.90 1.02 19.82
N LEU A 287 -5.84 2.35 19.97
CA LEU A 287 -6.10 3.28 18.88
C LEU A 287 -4.83 3.48 18.06
N LYS A 288 -4.97 3.24 16.75
CA LYS A 288 -3.94 3.62 15.78
C LYS A 288 -3.74 5.14 15.82
N ILE A 289 -2.49 5.60 15.83
CA ILE A 289 -2.16 7.03 15.73
C ILE A 289 -1.60 7.33 14.34
N THR A 290 -2.30 8.19 13.60
CA THR A 290 -1.94 8.66 12.27
C THR A 290 -1.62 10.15 12.30
N MET A 291 -0.55 10.56 11.62
CA MET A 291 -0.16 11.97 11.48
C MET A 291 -0.09 12.38 10.02
N ASP A 292 -0.70 13.51 9.67
CA ASP A 292 -0.48 14.18 8.40
C ASP A 292 0.85 14.94 8.43
N VAL A 293 1.68 14.73 7.40
CA VAL A 293 3.01 15.35 7.30
C VAL A 293 3.33 15.78 5.86
N PRO A 294 4.16 16.83 5.65
CA PRO A 294 4.54 17.23 4.32
C PRO A 294 5.59 16.27 3.73
N TYR A 295 5.60 16.10 2.42
CA TYR A 295 6.51 15.15 1.73
C TYR A 295 8.00 15.42 1.91
N TRP A 296 8.38 16.62 2.36
CA TRP A 296 9.77 17.02 2.58
C TRP A 296 10.20 16.94 4.05
N LEU A 297 9.34 16.46 4.96
CA LEU A 297 9.61 16.44 6.41
C LEU A 297 10.91 15.70 6.76
N ASN A 298 11.30 14.70 5.98
CA ASN A 298 12.54 13.94 6.17
C ASN A 298 13.82 14.79 6.04
N THR A 299 13.72 15.97 5.44
CA THR A 299 14.84 16.91 5.33
C THR A 299 15.02 17.76 6.59
N ILE A 300 13.99 17.84 7.44
CA ILE A 300 14.06 18.53 8.72
C ILE A 300 14.76 17.64 9.74
N LYS A 301 15.70 18.22 10.48
CA LYS A 301 16.47 17.53 11.50
C LYS A 301 15.89 17.75 12.88
N VAL A 302 15.90 16.70 13.69
CA VAL A 302 15.62 16.82 15.12
C VAL A 302 16.70 17.73 15.75
N PRO A 303 16.33 18.79 16.50
CA PRO A 303 17.28 19.75 17.05
C PRO A 303 18.44 19.09 17.79
N GLY A 304 19.67 19.45 17.42
CA GLY A 304 20.90 18.92 18.01
C GLY A 304 21.34 17.53 17.51
N THR A 305 20.70 17.00 16.46
CA THR A 305 21.05 15.69 15.87
C THR A 305 20.97 15.73 14.35
N ASP A 306 21.55 14.73 13.67
CA ASP A 306 21.34 14.51 12.22
C ASP A 306 20.11 13.64 11.92
N TYR A 307 19.34 13.29 12.95
CA TYR A 307 18.19 12.40 12.81
C TYR A 307 17.02 13.12 12.11
N SER A 308 16.38 12.40 11.20
CA SER A 308 15.26 12.89 10.40
C SER A 308 14.00 13.05 11.27
N MET A 309 13.28 14.16 11.08
CA MET A 309 12.04 14.42 11.82
C MET A 309 10.94 13.40 11.48
N SER A 310 10.87 12.92 10.23
CA SER A 310 9.90 11.87 9.86
C SER A 310 10.25 10.53 10.51
N ALA A 311 11.53 10.15 10.56
CA ALA A 311 11.96 8.94 11.27
C ALA A 311 11.63 9.02 12.77
N TRP A 312 11.87 10.18 13.39
CA TRP A 312 11.53 10.43 14.79
C TRP A 312 10.01 10.33 15.08
N LEU A 313 9.17 10.78 14.14
CA LEU A 313 7.72 10.60 14.23
C LEU A 313 7.30 9.13 14.07
N LEU A 314 7.88 8.42 13.11
CA LEU A 314 7.58 7.00 12.84
C LEU A 314 7.92 6.10 14.03
N GLU A 315 8.89 6.45 14.87
CA GLU A 315 9.16 5.73 16.12
C GLU A 315 8.01 5.84 17.14
N LYS A 316 7.20 6.89 17.06
CA LYS A 316 6.17 7.20 18.06
C LYS A 316 4.78 6.80 17.63
N PHE A 317 4.51 6.88 16.33
CA PHE A 317 3.17 6.72 15.78
C PHE A 317 3.12 5.58 14.78
N ASP A 318 1.93 5.14 14.43
CA ASP A 318 1.72 3.91 13.65
C ASP A 318 1.81 4.16 12.16
N CYS A 319 1.32 5.33 11.74
CA CYS A 319 1.25 5.70 10.34
C CYS A 319 1.53 7.19 10.12
N LEU A 320 2.24 7.49 9.04
CA LEU A 320 2.28 8.83 8.47
C LEU A 320 1.48 8.85 7.17
N VAL A 321 0.62 9.85 7.03
CA VAL A 321 0.00 10.21 5.76
C VAL A 321 0.80 11.37 5.19
N ILE A 322 1.52 11.09 4.11
CA ILE A 322 2.37 12.09 3.48
C ILE A 322 1.55 12.92 2.50
N MET A 323 1.36 14.20 2.81
CA MET A 323 0.78 15.22 1.93
C MET A 323 1.70 15.52 0.75
N ASN A 324 1.65 14.63 -0.24
CA ASN A 324 2.42 14.67 -1.47
C ASN A 324 1.50 15.00 -2.65
N TYR A 325 0.98 16.23 -2.63
CA TYR A 325 -0.06 16.73 -3.52
C TYR A 325 0.33 16.85 -5.00
N ARG A 326 1.33 16.11 -5.46
CA ARG A 326 1.71 16.09 -6.88
C ARG A 326 0.65 15.38 -7.72
N ASN A 327 0.39 15.94 -8.90
CA ASN A 327 -0.57 15.38 -9.84
C ASN A 327 0.07 14.56 -10.98
N HIS A 328 1.34 14.19 -10.80
CA HIS A 328 2.09 13.34 -11.72
C HIS A 328 2.94 12.33 -10.94
N ALA A 329 2.94 11.08 -11.38
CA ALA A 329 3.52 9.96 -10.68
C ALA A 329 5.04 9.95 -10.73
N LEU A 330 5.58 10.06 -11.94
CA LEU A 330 6.98 9.79 -12.26
C LEU A 330 7.76 11.06 -12.62
N GLY A 331 9.08 10.98 -12.50
CA GLY A 331 9.98 12.08 -12.81
C GLY A 331 10.15 13.08 -11.66
N LYS A 332 10.82 14.19 -11.97
CA LYS A 332 11.26 15.15 -10.95
C LYS A 332 10.08 15.76 -10.20
N ASN A 333 10.17 15.80 -8.87
CA ASN A 333 9.15 16.30 -7.96
C ASN A 333 7.77 15.64 -8.20
N GLY A 334 7.77 14.37 -8.62
CA GLY A 334 6.56 13.54 -8.75
C GLY A 334 6.22 12.77 -7.49
N ILE A 335 5.06 12.10 -7.49
CA ILE A 335 4.56 11.33 -6.34
C ILE A 335 5.62 10.33 -5.88
N VAL A 336 6.20 9.56 -6.79
CA VAL A 336 7.15 8.50 -6.45
C VAL A 336 8.41 9.09 -5.84
N GLU A 337 9.08 10.04 -6.51
CA GLU A 337 10.36 10.59 -6.05
C GLU A 337 10.25 11.20 -4.64
N ASN A 338 9.19 11.98 -4.40
CA ASN A 338 8.97 12.67 -3.13
C ASN A 338 8.72 11.70 -1.96
N ALA A 339 8.10 10.54 -2.20
CA ALA A 339 7.77 9.60 -1.13
C ALA A 339 8.94 8.68 -0.72
N GLN A 340 9.94 8.49 -1.59
CA GLN A 340 10.95 7.44 -1.44
C GLN A 340 11.74 7.50 -0.12
N ALA A 341 12.14 8.69 0.31
CA ALA A 341 12.97 8.84 1.49
C ALA A 341 12.25 8.36 2.76
N MET A 342 11.04 8.86 2.99
CA MET A 342 10.22 8.44 4.13
C MET A 342 9.78 6.98 4.03
N LEU A 343 9.50 6.46 2.82
CA LEU A 343 9.19 5.04 2.64
C LEU A 343 10.34 4.12 3.07
N ARG A 344 11.60 4.51 2.81
CA ARG A 344 12.78 3.77 3.30
C ARG A 344 12.92 3.83 4.82
N GLU A 345 12.74 5.01 5.40
CA GLU A 345 12.74 5.19 6.86
C GLU A 345 11.67 4.30 7.52
N ALA A 346 10.42 4.37 7.04
CA ALA A 346 9.33 3.56 7.55
C ALA A 346 9.54 2.06 7.33
N SER A 347 10.14 1.64 6.20
CA SER A 347 10.44 0.22 5.97
C SER A 347 11.42 -0.30 7.02
N THR A 348 12.44 0.49 7.35
CA THR A 348 13.43 0.17 8.40
C THR A 348 12.75 0.06 9.77
N LEU A 349 11.83 0.97 10.07
CA LEU A 349 11.09 1.02 11.33
C LEU A 349 9.87 0.07 11.38
N LYS A 350 9.61 -0.68 10.30
CA LYS A 350 8.42 -1.54 10.12
C LYS A 350 7.09 -0.80 10.32
N LYS A 351 7.05 0.46 9.88
CA LYS A 351 5.89 1.36 9.95
C LYS A 351 5.23 1.52 8.59
N LYS A 352 4.05 2.14 8.60
CA LYS A 352 3.21 2.32 7.40
C LYS A 352 3.14 3.77 6.96
N ILE A 353 3.13 3.98 5.65
CA ILE A 353 2.98 5.28 5.01
C ILE A 353 1.86 5.20 3.99
N VAL A 354 0.94 6.15 4.08
CA VAL A 354 -0.07 6.43 3.06
C VAL A 354 0.37 7.69 2.31
N ILE A 355 0.14 7.74 1.01
CA ILE A 355 0.54 8.89 0.18
C ILE A 355 -0.70 9.66 -0.24
N ALA A 356 -0.80 10.92 0.16
CA ALA A 356 -1.94 11.76 -0.13
C ALA A 356 -1.74 12.57 -1.41
N VAL A 357 -2.78 12.66 -2.24
CA VAL A 357 -2.89 13.56 -3.39
C VAL A 357 -4.03 14.56 -3.20
N GLU A 358 -3.99 15.65 -3.93
CA GLU A 358 -4.92 16.78 -3.78
C GLU A 358 -5.89 16.87 -4.98
N THR A 359 -7.16 17.16 -4.69
CA THR A 359 -8.22 17.37 -5.68
C THR A 359 -8.89 18.74 -5.53
N VAL A 360 -8.59 19.48 -4.45
CA VAL A 360 -8.97 20.88 -4.27
C VAL A 360 -8.07 21.79 -5.11
N LYS A 361 -8.62 22.88 -5.65
CA LYS A 361 -7.86 23.88 -6.40
C LYS A 361 -6.71 24.45 -5.53
N SER A 362 -5.47 24.19 -5.93
CA SER A 362 -4.28 24.67 -5.23
C SER A 362 -3.78 26.02 -5.77
N SER A 363 -3.28 26.87 -4.88
CA SER A 363 -2.54 28.10 -5.24
C SER A 363 -1.04 27.86 -5.46
N GLU A 364 -0.53 26.65 -5.21
CA GLU A 364 0.90 26.33 -5.28
C GLU A 364 1.41 26.02 -6.70
N GLY A 365 0.51 26.04 -7.68
CA GLY A 365 0.82 25.86 -9.10
C GLY A 365 0.13 24.65 -9.73
N PRO A 366 0.29 24.48 -11.06
CA PRO A 366 -0.49 23.53 -11.85
C PRO A 366 -0.11 22.06 -11.62
N ARG A 367 0.93 21.79 -10.81
CA ARG A 367 1.43 20.44 -10.53
C ARG A 367 1.04 19.90 -9.15
N THR A 368 0.20 20.63 -8.43
CA THR A 368 -0.09 20.36 -7.00
C THR A 368 -1.54 19.94 -6.75
N SER A 369 -2.32 19.65 -7.80
CA SER A 369 -3.70 19.17 -7.63
C SER A 369 -4.25 18.56 -8.91
N PHE A 370 -5.12 17.57 -8.76
CA PHE A 370 -5.94 16.99 -9.82
C PHE A 370 -7.24 17.77 -10.09
N TYR A 371 -7.47 18.92 -9.44
CA TYR A 371 -8.70 19.72 -9.56
C TYR A 371 -9.19 19.96 -10.99
N SER A 372 -8.29 20.22 -11.94
CA SER A 372 -8.62 20.49 -13.34
C SER A 372 -8.57 19.24 -14.24
N MET A 373 -8.45 18.04 -13.66
CA MET A 373 -8.24 16.78 -14.35
C MET A 373 -9.42 15.83 -14.09
N SER A 374 -9.59 14.82 -14.96
CA SER A 374 -10.62 13.79 -14.75
C SER A 374 -10.20 12.79 -13.66
N SER A 375 -11.19 12.14 -13.06
CA SER A 375 -10.96 11.01 -12.14
C SER A 375 -10.15 9.89 -12.81
N GLU A 376 -10.37 9.64 -14.10
CA GLU A 376 -9.62 8.64 -14.86
C GLU A 376 -8.13 9.00 -14.96
N THR A 377 -7.83 10.28 -15.19
CA THR A 377 -6.43 10.74 -15.26
C THR A 377 -5.73 10.59 -13.92
N MET A 378 -6.43 10.90 -12.82
CA MET A 378 -5.89 10.69 -11.49
C MET A 378 -5.61 9.21 -11.22
N GLU A 379 -6.56 8.31 -11.48
CA GLU A 379 -6.35 6.87 -11.27
C GLU A 379 -5.19 6.33 -12.14
N LYS A 380 -4.99 6.84 -13.36
CA LYS A 380 -3.83 6.50 -14.20
C LYS A 380 -2.50 6.89 -13.53
N GLU A 381 -2.41 8.10 -12.99
CA GLU A 381 -1.21 8.55 -12.26
C GLU A 381 -1.01 7.76 -10.96
N LEU A 382 -2.09 7.50 -10.21
CA LEU A 382 -2.02 6.68 -9.00
C LEU A 382 -1.58 5.24 -9.33
N GLN A 383 -2.03 4.66 -10.45
CA GLN A 383 -1.55 3.36 -10.93
C GLN A 383 -0.06 3.39 -11.25
N ALA A 384 0.39 4.40 -12.00
CA ALA A 384 1.80 4.54 -12.33
C ALA A 384 2.66 4.68 -11.07
N ALA A 385 2.19 5.44 -10.07
CA ALA A 385 2.86 5.56 -8.79
C ALA A 385 2.84 4.23 -8.02
N HIS A 386 1.68 3.56 -7.96
CA HIS A 386 1.50 2.27 -7.30
C HIS A 386 2.52 1.24 -7.79
N ASN A 387 2.63 1.08 -9.11
CA ASN A 387 3.56 0.14 -9.76
C ASN A 387 5.03 0.36 -9.34
N GLN A 388 5.40 1.59 -8.95
CA GLN A 388 6.74 1.88 -8.44
C GLN A 388 6.87 1.71 -6.93
N LEU A 389 5.81 2.00 -6.17
CA LEU A 389 5.85 2.13 -4.72
C LEU A 389 5.60 0.81 -3.98
N THR A 390 4.98 -0.16 -4.64
CA THR A 390 4.69 -1.49 -4.09
C THR A 390 5.91 -2.25 -3.57
N ARG A 391 7.09 -1.96 -4.16
CA ARG A 391 8.40 -2.46 -3.68
C ARG A 391 8.73 -2.09 -2.23
N TYR A 392 8.12 -1.02 -1.70
CA TYR A 392 8.33 -0.59 -0.32
C TYR A 392 7.32 -1.30 0.59
N MET A 393 7.80 -2.09 1.56
CA MET A 393 6.94 -2.77 2.54
C MET A 393 6.13 -1.82 3.42
N SER A 394 6.62 -0.58 3.57
CA SER A 394 5.95 0.49 4.31
C SER A 394 4.82 1.16 3.53
N TYR A 395 4.77 1.06 2.20
CA TYR A 395 3.70 1.64 1.40
C TYR A 395 2.37 0.95 1.71
N ALA A 396 1.38 1.74 2.12
CA ALA A 396 0.09 1.28 2.63
C ALA A 396 -1.10 1.74 1.77
N GLY A 397 -0.84 2.42 0.65
CA GLY A 397 -1.88 2.90 -0.26
C GLY A 397 -1.87 4.42 -0.40
N PHE A 398 -3.02 4.97 -0.80
CA PHE A 398 -3.18 6.39 -1.09
C PHE A 398 -4.20 7.04 -0.16
N ALA A 399 -4.18 8.36 -0.11
CA ALA A 399 -5.31 9.14 0.37
C ALA A 399 -5.62 10.25 -0.64
N VAL A 400 -6.88 10.63 -0.75
CA VAL A 400 -7.32 11.67 -1.68
C VAL A 400 -7.97 12.78 -0.90
N HIS A 401 -7.31 13.94 -0.91
CA HIS A 401 -7.76 15.16 -0.24
C HIS A 401 -8.65 15.96 -1.20
N ASP A 402 -9.88 16.34 -0.85
CA ASP A 402 -10.73 15.82 0.23
C ASP A 402 -11.97 15.11 -0.35
N PHE A 403 -12.83 14.55 0.53
CA PHE A 403 -14.05 13.85 0.12
C PHE A 403 -14.93 14.71 -0.81
N LYS A 404 -15.11 15.99 -0.48
CA LYS A 404 -16.03 16.87 -1.19
C LYS A 404 -15.52 17.19 -2.60
N SER A 405 -14.24 17.54 -2.73
CA SER A 405 -13.64 17.81 -4.03
C SER A 405 -13.50 16.54 -4.87
N TRP A 406 -13.17 15.41 -4.24
CA TRP A 406 -13.06 14.14 -4.94
C TRP A 406 -14.41 13.64 -5.45
N GLN A 407 -15.48 13.77 -4.66
CA GLN A 407 -16.84 13.48 -5.10
C GLN A 407 -17.29 14.36 -6.27
N ALA A 408 -16.78 15.59 -6.36
CA ALA A 408 -17.10 16.53 -7.44
C ALA A 408 -16.26 16.34 -8.72
N MET A 409 -15.27 15.44 -8.71
CA MET A 409 -14.47 15.15 -9.90
C MET A 409 -15.33 14.54 -11.02
N LYS A 410 -14.98 14.89 -12.26
CA LYS A 410 -15.64 14.38 -13.47
C LYS A 410 -15.04 13.07 -13.96
#